data_AF-A0A812JZ48-F1
#
_entry.id   AF-A0A812JZ48-F1
#
_cell.length_a   1.000
_cell.length_b   1.000
_cell.length_c   1.000
_cell.angle_alpha   90.00
_cell.angle_beta   90.00
_cell.angle_gamma   90.00
#
_symmetry.space_group_name_H-M   'P 1'
#
loop_
_entity.id
_entity.type
_entity.pdbx_description
1 polymer ?
#
loop_
_entity_poly.entity_id
_entity_poly.type
_entity_poly.pdbx_seq_one_letter_code
_entity_poly.pdbx_strand_id
1 'polypeptide(L)'
;MASGSLELTLRSPDVERAKQRYSVPFEGLELFHEVLPGGEDMEMEILAQLQAWPWQPSQSGRWKQDFGPKANFKKQQVKVPETWKGFPSWSHQLLSSLLCRSETLQ
;
A
#
# COMPACT_ATOMS: atom_id res chain seq x y z
N MET A 1 -19.98 26.19 -30.58
CA MET A 1 -19.99 24.80 -30.07
C MET A 1 -18.72 24.62 -29.25
N ALA A 2 -18.71 25.06 -27.99
CA ALA A 2 -17.52 25.02 -27.15
C ALA A 2 -17.45 23.65 -26.46
N SER A 3 -16.43 22.87 -26.80
CA SER A 3 -16.06 21.64 -26.12
C SER A 3 -15.45 22.01 -24.76
N GLY A 4 -16.20 21.76 -23.69
CA GLY A 4 -15.73 21.97 -22.31
C GLY A 4 -14.91 20.76 -21.86
N SER A 5 -13.60 20.92 -21.81
CA SER A 5 -12.69 20.01 -21.12
C SER A 5 -12.99 20.06 -19.63
N LEU A 6 -13.50 18.96 -19.08
CA LEU A 6 -13.66 18.78 -17.63
C LEU A 6 -12.29 18.37 -17.06
N GLU A 7 -11.40 19.33 -16.85
CA GLU A 7 -10.30 19.14 -15.91
C GLU A 7 -10.92 19.06 -14.51
N LEU A 8 -11.03 17.84 -13.99
CA LEU A 8 -11.40 17.58 -12.61
C LEU A 8 -10.24 18.01 -11.71
N THR A 9 -10.08 19.32 -11.56
CA THR A 9 -9.08 19.88 -10.67
C THR A 9 -9.58 19.64 -9.24
N LEU A 10 -9.16 18.54 -8.63
CA LEU A 10 -9.37 18.27 -7.21
C LEU A 10 -8.54 19.23 -6.36
N ARG A 11 -8.88 20.53 -6.40
CA ARG A 11 -8.50 21.51 -5.37
C ARG A 11 -9.54 21.46 -4.26
N SER A 12 -9.74 20.29 -3.65
CA SER A 12 -10.48 20.26 -2.39
C SER A 12 -9.60 20.89 -1.31
N PRO A 13 -10.12 21.82 -0.49
CA PRO A 13 -9.45 22.32 0.71
C PRO A 13 -8.94 21.18 1.61
N ASP A 14 -9.56 20.00 1.55
CA ASP A 14 -9.17 18.81 2.30
C ASP A 14 -7.79 18.27 1.91
N VAL A 15 -7.38 18.41 0.64
CA VAL A 15 -6.05 17.97 0.17
C VAL A 15 -4.95 18.90 0.68
N GLU A 16 -5.19 20.21 0.67
CA GLU A 16 -4.25 21.18 1.25
C GLU A 16 -4.24 21.14 2.80
N ARG A 17 -5.36 20.76 3.42
CA ARG A 17 -5.44 20.53 4.87
C ARG A 17 -4.74 19.24 5.30
N ALA A 18 -4.74 18.20 4.46
CA ALA A 18 -3.98 16.97 4.71
C ALA A 18 -2.45 17.19 4.62
N LYS A 19 -1.99 18.17 3.82
CA LYS A 19 -0.59 18.61 3.81
C LYS A 19 -0.18 19.36 5.09
N GLN A 20 -1.14 19.88 5.86
CA GLN A 20 -0.88 20.47 7.18
C GLN A 20 -0.73 19.38 8.25
N ARG A 21 0.49 18.86 8.33
CA ARG A 21 1.15 18.33 9.54
C ARG A 21 0.25 17.50 10.45
N TYR A 22 0.04 16.23 10.11
CA TYR A 22 -0.01 15.24 11.18
C TYR A 22 1.38 15.20 11.82
N SER A 23 1.58 15.92 12.92
CA SER A 23 2.72 15.66 13.79
C SER A 23 2.60 14.21 14.21
N VAL A 24 3.58 13.39 13.86
CA VAL A 24 3.52 11.97 14.13
C VAL A 24 3.49 11.80 15.66
N PRO A 25 2.35 11.36 16.26
CA PRO A 25 2.08 11.66 17.67
C PRO A 25 2.88 10.82 18.65
N PHE A 26 3.68 9.86 18.18
CA PHE A 26 4.49 8.99 19.00
C PHE A 26 5.75 8.52 18.26
N GLU A 27 6.78 8.21 19.04
CA GLU A 27 8.05 7.65 18.58
C GLU A 27 7.83 6.30 17.88
N GLY A 28 8.58 6.05 16.80
CA GLY A 28 8.48 4.82 16.02
C GLY A 28 7.33 4.76 15.00
N LEU A 29 6.59 5.86 14.82
CA LEU A 29 5.66 6.01 13.70
C LEU A 29 6.26 6.96 12.65
N GLU A 30 6.11 6.57 11.39
CA GLU A 30 6.50 7.37 10.25
C GLU A 30 5.42 7.33 9.17
N LEU A 31 5.21 8.46 8.49
CA LEU A 31 4.24 8.60 7.40
C LEU A 31 4.94 9.01 6.11
N PHE A 32 4.97 8.12 5.13
CA PHE A 32 5.45 8.41 3.78
C PHE A 32 4.29 8.85 2.88
N HIS A 33 4.34 10.10 2.43
CA HIS A 33 3.43 10.62 1.40
C HIS A 33 3.97 10.34 0.01
N GLU A 34 3.07 10.09 -0.96
CA GLU A 34 3.44 9.90 -2.37
C GLU A 34 4.55 8.84 -2.53
N VAL A 35 4.36 7.67 -1.92
CA VAL A 35 5.41 6.62 -1.89
C VAL A 35 5.68 6.03 -3.27
N LEU A 36 4.70 6.09 -4.17
CA LEU A 36 4.78 5.55 -5.52
C LEU A 36 5.29 6.64 -6.48
N PRO A 37 6.46 6.47 -7.12
CA PRO A 37 7.02 7.48 -8.01
C PRO A 37 6.21 7.71 -9.29
N GLY A 38 5.35 6.75 -9.67
CA GLY A 38 4.46 6.85 -10.84
C GLY A 38 3.07 7.41 -10.56
N GLY A 39 2.78 7.85 -9.32
CA GLY A 39 1.48 8.39 -8.94
C GLY A 39 0.29 7.47 -9.28
N GLU A 40 -0.82 8.06 -9.73
CA GLU A 40 -2.09 7.37 -10.01
C GLU A 40 -1.97 6.24 -11.05
N ASP A 41 -1.12 6.38 -12.07
CA ASP A 41 -0.96 5.35 -13.11
C ASP A 41 -0.38 4.06 -12.53
N MET A 42 0.62 4.20 -11.66
CA MET A 42 1.24 3.07 -10.97
C MET A 42 0.29 2.45 -9.94
N GLU A 43 -0.51 3.27 -9.26
CA GLU A 43 -1.59 2.78 -8.37
C GLU A 43 -2.59 1.93 -9.13
N MET A 44 -3.05 2.40 -10.29
CA MET A 44 -3.97 1.68 -11.16
C MET A 44 -3.41 0.34 -11.64
N GLU A 45 -2.13 0.29 -12.02
CA GLU A 45 -1.46 -0.95 -12.42
C GLU A 45 -1.38 -1.97 -11.25
N ILE A 46 -1.00 -1.50 -10.06
CA ILE A 46 -0.94 -2.34 -8.86
C ILE A 46 -2.35 -2.85 -8.50
N LEU A 47 -3.36 -1.99 -8.54
CA LEU A 47 -4.75 -2.35 -8.24
C LEU A 47 -5.30 -3.38 -9.21
N ALA A 48 -5.05 -3.23 -10.52
CA ALA A 48 -5.47 -4.21 -11.52
C ALA A 48 -4.88 -5.60 -11.23
N GLN A 49 -3.61 -5.65 -10.85
CA GLN A 49 -2.96 -6.90 -10.47
C GLN A 49 -3.51 -7.47 -9.15
N LEU A 50 -3.70 -6.64 -8.13
CA LEU A 50 -4.32 -7.06 -6.86
C LEU A 50 -5.70 -7.70 -7.04
N GLN A 51 -6.54 -7.15 -7.92
CA GLN A 51 -7.88 -7.70 -8.19
C GLN A 51 -7.85 -9.08 -8.84
N ALA A 52 -6.81 -9.39 -9.63
CA ALA A 52 -6.64 -10.70 -10.22
C ALA A 52 -6.15 -11.78 -9.22
N TRP A 53 -5.62 -11.37 -8.05
CA TRP A 53 -5.13 -12.29 -7.04
C TRP A 53 -6.27 -12.85 -6.16
N PRO A 54 -6.21 -14.15 -5.78
CA PRO A 54 -7.27 -14.75 -4.97
C PRO A 54 -7.42 -14.10 -3.60
N TRP A 55 -8.63 -13.66 -3.30
CA TRP A 55 -9.02 -13.18 -1.99
C TRP A 55 -9.56 -14.34 -1.13
N GLN A 56 -9.30 -14.29 0.17
CA GLN A 56 -9.86 -15.24 1.14
C GLN A 56 -10.62 -14.49 2.24
N PRO A 57 -11.69 -15.09 2.80
CA PRO A 57 -12.42 -14.49 3.89
C PRO A 57 -11.56 -14.45 5.16
N SER A 58 -11.67 -13.36 5.91
CA SER A 58 -11.12 -13.21 7.25
C SER A 58 -12.20 -13.37 8.32
N GLN A 59 -11.79 -13.60 9.56
CA GLN A 59 -12.71 -13.75 10.70
C GLN A 59 -13.57 -12.49 10.95
N SER A 60 -13.11 -11.31 10.54
CA SER A 60 -13.87 -10.06 10.68
C SER A 60 -14.91 -9.86 9.57
N GLY A 61 -15.10 -10.82 8.66
CA GLY A 61 -15.97 -10.69 7.49
C GLY A 61 -15.37 -9.88 6.34
N ARG A 62 -14.10 -9.44 6.45
CA ARG A 62 -13.37 -8.76 5.37
C ARG A 62 -12.64 -9.75 4.49
N TRP A 63 -12.34 -9.37 3.26
CA TRP A 63 -11.47 -10.14 2.38
C TRP A 63 -10.01 -9.76 2.62
N LYS A 64 -9.11 -10.73 2.53
CA LYS A 64 -7.67 -10.52 2.64
C LYS A 64 -6.90 -11.35 1.62
N GLN A 65 -5.66 -10.96 1.38
CA GLN A 65 -4.67 -11.74 0.66
C GLN A 65 -3.51 -11.96 1.63
N ASP A 66 -3.18 -13.22 1.94
CA ASP A 66 -2.08 -13.53 2.86
C ASP A 66 -0.83 -13.92 2.04
N PHE A 67 0.28 -13.22 2.27
CA PHE A 67 1.58 -13.54 1.68
C PHE A 67 2.61 -13.78 2.79
N GLY A 68 3.59 -14.65 2.52
CA GLY A 68 4.73 -14.85 3.41
C GLY A 68 4.52 -15.82 4.57
N PRO A 69 5.37 -15.74 5.60
CA PRO A 69 5.34 -16.61 6.76
C PRO A 69 4.01 -16.49 7.51
N LYS A 70 3.46 -17.63 7.93
CA LYS A 70 2.22 -17.71 8.70
C LYS A 70 2.54 -17.77 10.19
N ALA A 71 2.03 -16.79 10.94
CA ALA A 71 2.09 -16.81 12.39
C ALA A 71 0.93 -17.62 12.98
N ASN A 72 1.26 -18.49 13.93
CA ASN A 72 0.29 -19.14 14.80
C ASN A 72 0.43 -18.53 16.20
N PHE A 73 -0.41 -17.54 16.50
CA PHE A 73 -0.39 -16.82 17.78
C PHE A 73 -0.65 -17.73 18.98
N LYS A 74 -1.57 -18.70 18.85
CA LYS A 74 -1.88 -19.65 19.92
C LYS A 74 -0.67 -20.50 20.33
N LYS A 75 0.17 -20.86 19.35
CA LYS A 75 1.39 -21.67 19.56
C LYS A 75 2.67 -20.83 19.66
N GLN A 76 2.58 -19.51 19.51
CA GLN A 76 3.72 -18.60 19.43
C GLN A 76 4.79 -19.06 18.42
N GLN A 77 4.35 -19.55 17.25
CA GLN A 77 5.23 -20.08 16.21
C GLN A 77 5.02 -19.37 14.88
N VAL A 78 6.10 -19.22 14.12
CA VAL A 78 6.07 -18.75 12.72
C VAL A 78 6.50 -19.90 11.82
N LYS A 79 5.76 -20.12 10.73
CA LYS A 79 6.09 -21.14 9.72
C LYS A 79 6.05 -20.54 8.33
N VAL A 80 7.10 -20.75 7.56
CA VAL A 80 7.12 -20.42 6.13
C VAL A 80 6.44 -21.55 5.35
N PRO A 81 5.34 -21.29 4.62
CA PRO A 81 4.73 -22.33 3.79
C PRO A 81 5.69 -22.79 2.69
N GLU A 82 5.75 -24.10 2.42
CA GLU A 82 6.56 -24.64 1.30
C GLU A 82 6.12 -24.10 -0.08
N THR A 83 4.85 -23.71 -0.16
CA THR A 83 4.23 -23.09 -1.34
C THR A 83 4.58 -21.60 -1.48
N TRP A 84 5.20 -20.96 -0.48
CA TRP A 84 5.60 -19.57 -0.59
C TRP A 84 6.84 -19.46 -1.48
N LYS A 85 6.72 -18.67 -2.56
CA LYS A 85 7.78 -18.47 -3.57
C LYS A 85 8.27 -17.02 -3.61
N GLY A 86 8.06 -16.28 -2.53
CA GLY A 86 8.31 -14.85 -2.48
C GLY A 86 7.04 -14.03 -2.69
N PHE A 87 7.22 -12.72 -2.79
CA PHE A 87 6.14 -11.80 -3.08
C PHE A 87 5.81 -11.76 -4.57
N PRO A 88 4.58 -11.37 -4.94
CA PRO A 88 4.23 -11.15 -6.35
C PRO A 88 5.09 -10.05 -6.98
N SER A 89 5.41 -10.18 -8.27
CA SER A 89 6.24 -9.23 -9.01
C SER A 89 5.72 -7.79 -8.94
N TRP A 90 4.39 -7.60 -8.98
CA TRP A 90 3.77 -6.28 -8.90
C TRP A 90 4.07 -5.53 -7.59
N SER A 91 4.31 -6.27 -6.51
CA SER A 91 4.59 -5.66 -5.21
C SER A 91 6.03 -5.15 -5.10
N HIS A 92 6.94 -5.61 -5.95
CA HIS A 92 8.37 -5.31 -5.83
C HIS A 92 8.65 -3.81 -5.95
N GLN A 93 8.00 -3.09 -6.86
CA GLN A 93 8.24 -1.66 -7.01
C GLN A 93 7.75 -0.85 -5.80
N LEU A 94 6.59 -1.23 -5.23
CA LEU A 94 6.09 -0.65 -3.98
C LEU A 94 7.04 -0.92 -2.81
N LEU A 95 7.49 -2.17 -2.65
CA LEU A 95 8.42 -2.55 -1.58
C LEU A 95 9.77 -1.84 -1.71
N SER A 96 10.34 -1.76 -2.91
CA SER A 96 11.58 -1.03 -3.17
C SER A 96 11.45 0.45 -2.84
N SER A 97 10.31 1.07 -3.17
CA SER A 97 10.06 2.49 -2.87
C SER A 97 9.96 2.73 -1.36
N LEU A 98 9.31 1.81 -0.61
CA LEU A 98 9.24 1.86 0.84
C LEU A 98 10.63 1.66 1.49
N LEU A 99 11.39 0.66 1.04
CA LEU A 99 12.72 0.36 1.58
C LEU A 99 13.68 1.53 1.39
N CYS A 100 13.79 2.05 0.16
CA CYS A 100 14.62 3.22 -0.16
C CYS A 100 14.30 4.42 0.75
N ARG A 101 13.01 4.66 1.02
CA ARG A 101 12.59 5.75 1.90
C ARG A 101 12.89 5.49 3.37
N SER A 102 12.76 4.25 3.83
CA SER A 102 13.12 3.87 5.20
C SER A 102 14.62 3.91 5.49
N GLU A 103 15.45 3.60 4.49
CA GLU A 103 16.92 3.63 4.61
C GLU A 103 17.50 5.05 4.57
N THR A 104 16.82 5.99 3.90
CA THR A 104 17.25 7.40 3.83
C THR A 104 17.22 8.12 5.19
N LEU A 105 16.72 7.45 6.25
CA LEU A 105 16.47 8.03 7.57
C LEU A 105 17.28 7.38 8.70
N GLN A 106 18.14 6.41 8.38
CA GLN A 106 19.16 5.88 9.29
C GLN A 106 20.48 6.63 9.13
#